data_AF-A0A522VFF2-F1
#
_entry.id   AF-A0A522VFF2-F1
#
_cell.length_a   1.000
_cell.length_b   1.000
_cell.length_c   1.000
_cell.angle_alpha   90.00
_cell.angle_beta   90.00
_cell.angle_gamma   90.00
#
_symmetry.space_group_name_H-M   'P 1'
#
loop_
_entity.id
_entity.type
_entity.pdbx_description
1 polymer ?
#
loop_
_entity_poly.entity_id
_entity_poly.type
_entity_poly.pdbx_seq_one_letter_code
_entity_poly.pdbx_strand_id
1 'polypeptide(L)'
;MIDTTFVILLRGVTPSGKSMVPMAPLRLALAKAGLGSAQTYIQSGNIIATSDPTQSALERLVHEVIGKKFGGDIAVVSRSAEQFAGILKRNPFLDSDGLRCY
;
A
#
# COMPACT_ATOMS: atom_id res chain seq x y z
N MET A 1 2.23 19.05 -12.40
CA MET A 1 2.60 17.71 -11.91
C MET A 1 1.40 16.82 -12.15
N ILE A 2 1.58 15.65 -12.75
CA ILE A 2 0.48 14.70 -12.97
C ILE A 2 0.47 13.79 -11.74
N ASP A 3 -0.39 14.11 -10.78
CA ASP A 3 -0.56 13.30 -9.59
C ASP A 3 -1.16 11.95 -9.98
N THR A 4 -0.38 10.88 -9.83
CA THR A 4 -0.82 9.52 -10.15
C THR A 4 -1.37 8.87 -8.89
N THR A 5 -2.56 8.25 -8.98
CA THR A 5 -3.12 7.45 -7.88
C THR A 5 -2.44 6.09 -7.81
N PHE A 6 -1.92 5.74 -6.63
CA PHE A 6 -1.28 4.47 -6.35
C PHE A 6 -2.09 3.64 -5.35
N VAL A 7 -2.14 2.34 -5.62
CA VAL A 7 -2.49 1.30 -4.65
C VAL A 7 -1.18 0.79 -4.06
N ILE A 8 -1.03 0.90 -2.73
CA ILE A 8 0.16 0.49 -1.99
C ILE A 8 -0.24 -0.63 -1.03
N LEU A 9 0.42 -1.78 -1.17
CA LEU A 9 0.12 -3.01 -0.46
C LEU A 9 1.27 -3.30 0.52
N LEU A 10 0.93 -3.47 1.79
CA LEU A 10 1.84 -3.86 2.86
C LEU A 10 1.73 -5.36 3.11
N ARG A 11 2.85 -6.08 3.09
CA ARG A 11 2.86 -7.52 3.36
C ARG A 11 3.08 -7.82 4.83
N GLY A 12 2.22 -8.65 5.41
CA GLY A 12 2.43 -9.21 6.75
C GLY A 12 2.13 -8.25 7.90
N VAL A 13 1.22 -7.29 7.69
CA VAL A 13 0.68 -6.45 8.77
C VAL A 13 -0.14 -7.31 9.73
N THR A 14 0.10 -7.14 11.03
CA THR A 14 -0.60 -7.88 12.09
C THR A 14 -1.37 -6.93 13.02
N PRO A 15 -2.41 -7.39 13.73
CA PRO A 15 -3.08 -6.60 14.76
C PRO A 15 -2.21 -6.33 16.00
N SER A 16 -1.19 -7.15 16.23
CA SER A 16 -0.27 -7.09 17.38
C SER A 16 1.14 -7.58 17.02
N GLY A 17 2.12 -7.24 17.86
CA GLY A 17 3.52 -7.67 17.68
C GLY A 17 4.35 -6.76 16.77
N LYS A 18 5.48 -7.27 16.29
CA LYS A 18 6.50 -6.48 15.57
C LYS A 18 6.02 -5.87 14.24
N SER A 19 5.06 -6.51 13.58
CA SER A 19 4.48 -6.03 12.31
C SER A 19 3.17 -5.27 12.49
N MET A 20 2.90 -4.77 13.71
CA MET A 20 1.72 -3.98 13.99
C MET A 20 1.82 -2.59 13.36
N VAL A 21 0.87 -2.27 12.49
CA VAL A 21 0.76 -0.93 11.88
C VAL A 21 -0.64 -0.37 12.13
N PRO A 22 -0.78 0.60 13.05
CA PRO A 22 -2.06 1.27 13.29
C PRO A 22 -2.44 2.17 12.09
N MET A 23 -3.56 1.89 11.43
CA MET A 23 -3.94 2.57 10.17
C MET A 23 -4.15 4.08 10.34
N ALA A 24 -4.80 4.55 11.41
CA ALA A 24 -5.00 5.98 11.63
C ALA A 24 -3.66 6.72 11.88
N PRO A 25 -2.78 6.26 12.79
CA PRO A 25 -1.43 6.77 12.91
C PRO A 25 -0.59 6.68 11.62
N LEU A 26 -0.74 5.61 10.84
CA LEU A 26 -0.05 5.45 9.56
C LEU A 26 -0.45 6.56 8.58
N ARG A 27 -1.74 6.84 8.41
CA ARG A 27 -2.20 7.94 7.54
C ARG A 27 -1.58 9.29 7.94
N LEU A 28 -1.53 9.59 9.25
CA LEU A 28 -0.90 10.81 9.75
C LEU A 28 0.61 10.85 9.48
N ALA A 29 1.30 9.72 9.62
CA ALA A 29 2.73 9.63 9.36
C ALA A 29 3.05 9.79 7.86
N LEU A 30 2.24 9.19 6.99
CA LEU A 30 2.36 9.33 5.53
C LEU A 30 2.05 10.75 5.07
N ALA A 31 1.02 11.39 5.63
CA ALA A 31 0.71 12.79 5.34
C ALA A 31 1.89 13.72 5.68
N LYS A 32 2.53 13.53 6.84
CA LYS A 32 3.74 14.27 7.24
C LYS A 32 4.95 13.98 6.35
N ALA A 33 4.97 12.83 5.68
CA ALA A 33 6.01 12.44 4.74
C ALA A 33 5.75 12.90 3.30
N GLY A 34 4.71 13.72 3.07
CA GLY A 34 4.37 14.26 1.76
C GLY A 34 3.21 13.56 1.03
N LEU A 35 2.63 12.51 1.61
CA LEU A 35 1.47 11.80 1.06
C LEU A 35 0.17 12.28 1.72
N GLY A 36 -0.16 13.57 1.54
CA GLY A 36 -1.27 14.23 2.25
C GLY A 36 -2.65 13.62 2.00
N SER A 37 -2.84 12.93 0.88
CA SER A 37 -4.09 12.27 0.48
C SER A 37 -4.17 10.79 0.88
N ALA A 38 -3.23 10.30 1.69
CA ALA A 38 -3.14 8.88 2.03
C ALA A 38 -4.40 8.37 2.77
N GLN A 39 -5.07 7.40 2.18
CA GLN A 39 -6.20 6.67 2.74
C GLN A 39 -5.80 5.21 2.99
N THR A 40 -6.45 4.57 3.95
CA THR A 40 -6.24 3.14 4.25
C THR A 40 -7.55 2.38 4.08
N TYR A 41 -7.48 1.18 3.53
CA TYR A 41 -8.61 0.28 3.43
C TYR A 41 -8.44 -0.87 4.43
N ILE A 42 -9.40 -0.98 5.36
CA ILE A 42 -9.43 -1.95 6.48
C ILE A 42 -8.09 -2.00 7.27
N GLN A 43 -7.89 -3.03 8.10
CA GLN A 43 -6.65 -3.20 8.90
C GLN A 43 -5.68 -4.23 8.29
N SER A 44 -5.78 -4.50 6.99
CA SER A 44 -4.94 -5.48 6.30
C SER A 44 -3.67 -4.89 5.66
N GLY A 45 -3.46 -3.58 5.78
CA GLY A 45 -2.27 -2.93 5.20
C GLY A 45 -2.43 -2.48 3.75
N ASN A 46 -3.62 -2.02 3.37
CA ASN A 46 -3.88 -1.46 2.05
C ASN A 46 -3.96 0.07 2.13
N ILE A 47 -3.22 0.78 1.29
CA ILE A 47 -3.16 2.24 1.25
C ILE A 47 -3.46 2.74 -0.18
N ILE A 48 -4.16 3.87 -0.28
CA ILE A 48 -4.33 4.64 -1.51
C ILE A 48 -3.69 6.00 -1.30
N ALA A 49 -2.83 6.45 -2.21
CA ALA A 49 -2.21 7.77 -2.14
C ALA A 49 -1.95 8.34 -3.54
N THR A 50 -1.83 9.67 -3.64
CA THR A 50 -1.35 10.34 -4.86
C THR A 50 0.12 10.70 -4.72
N SER A 51 0.91 10.49 -5.77
CA SER A 51 2.33 10.84 -5.80
C SER A 51 2.83 11.01 -7.23
N ASP A 52 4.03 11.57 -7.38
CA ASP A 52 4.77 11.55 -8.64
C ASP A 52 5.08 10.10 -9.07
N PRO A 53 5.29 9.83 -10.38
CA PRO A 53 5.22 8.49 -10.96
C PRO A 53 6.35 7.49 -10.60
N THR A 54 7.06 7.66 -9.49
CA THR A 54 8.18 6.78 -9.08
C THR A 54 7.76 5.73 -8.04
N GLN A 55 7.33 4.55 -8.51
CA GLN A 55 6.91 3.40 -7.66
C GLN A 55 7.96 3.02 -6.61
N SER A 56 9.22 2.85 -7.01
CA SER A 56 10.30 2.43 -6.10
C SER A 56 10.59 3.46 -5.00
N ALA A 57 10.51 4.75 -5.32
CA ALA A 57 10.67 5.81 -4.33
C ALA A 57 9.50 5.83 -3.35
N LEU A 58 8.27 5.61 -3.83
CA LEU A 58 7.08 5.52 -3.01
C LEU A 58 7.12 4.32 -2.06
N GLU A 59 7.51 3.14 -2.56
CA GLU A 59 7.69 1.92 -1.77
C GLU A 59 8.72 2.13 -0.67
N ARG A 60 9.88 2.71 -1.03
CA ARG A 60 10.95 3.04 -0.07
C ARG A 60 10.47 4.04 0.99
N LEU A 61 9.79 5.11 0.58
CA LEU A 61 9.26 6.13 1.49
C LEU A 61 8.34 5.50 2.54
N VAL A 62 7.36 4.70 2.09
CA VAL A 62 6.39 4.05 2.98
C VAL A 62 7.08 3.05 3.91
N HIS A 63 8.00 2.24 3.39
CA HIS A 63 8.80 1.30 4.18
C HIS A 63 9.58 2.02 5.28
N GLU A 64 10.29 3.10 4.94
CA GLU A 64 11.06 3.88 5.90
C GLU A 64 10.18 4.57 6.95
N VAL A 65 9.02 5.10 6.56
CA VAL A 65 8.06 5.70 7.51
C VAL A 65 7.58 4.65 8.51
N ILE A 66 7.25 3.45 8.05
CA ILE A 66 6.81 2.35 8.91
C ILE A 66 7.93 1.94 9.86
N GLY A 67 9.14 1.70 9.35
CA GLY A 67 10.29 1.32 10.16
C GLY A 67 10.61 2.37 11.23
N LYS A 68 10.60 3.66 10.88
CA LYS A 68 10.91 4.77 11.80
C LYS A 68 9.82 5.02 12.85
N LYS A 69 8.54 4.78 12.52
CA LYS A 69 7.40 5.14 13.41
C LYS A 69 6.81 3.97 14.17
N PHE A 70 6.87 2.77 13.62
CA PHE A 70 6.20 1.59 14.16
C PHE A 70 7.16 0.41 14.38
N GLY A 71 8.42 0.50 13.90
CA GLY A 71 9.44 -0.53 14.12
C GLY A 71 9.28 -1.81 13.29
N GLY A 72 8.29 -1.85 12.40
CA GLY A 72 8.03 -2.98 11.50
C GLY A 72 8.97 -2.98 10.30
N ASP A 73 9.47 -4.16 9.95
CA ASP A 73 10.15 -4.42 8.67
C ASP A 73 9.14 -5.05 7.71
N ILE A 74 8.49 -4.20 6.92
CA ILE A 74 7.32 -4.56 6.12
C ILE A 74 7.65 -4.34 4.65
N ALA A 75 7.50 -5.40 3.85
CA ALA A 75 7.62 -5.28 2.40
C ALA A 75 6.45 -4.47 1.84
N VAL A 76 6.77 -3.52 0.96
CA VAL A 76 5.81 -2.59 0.34
C VAL A 76 5.84 -2.81 -1.16
N VAL A 77 4.66 -2.93 -1.77
CA VAL A 77 4.49 -2.98 -3.23
C VAL A 77 3.51 -1.90 -3.65
N SER A 78 3.87 -1.11 -4.66
CA SER A 78 3.02 -0.05 -5.20
C SER A 78 2.68 -0.33 -6.67
N ARG A 79 1.45 -0.04 -7.07
CA ARG A 79 1.01 -0.06 -8.46
C ARG A 79 0.14 1.17 -8.72
N SER A 80 0.32 1.81 -9.87
CA SER A 80 -0.62 2.86 -10.27
C SER A 80 -2.01 2.25 -10.49
N ALA A 81 -3.05 3.06 -10.38
CA ALA A 81 -4.42 2.64 -10.67
C ALA A 81 -4.56 2.01 -12.06
N GLU A 82 -3.85 2.55 -13.05
CA GLU A 82 -3.80 2.05 -14.43
C GLU A 82 -3.14 0.67 -14.53
N GLN A 83 -1.99 0.48 -13.86
CA GLN A 83 -1.33 -0.82 -13.79
C GLN A 83 -2.23 -1.85 -13.11
N PHE A 84 -2.88 -1.48 -12.01
CA PHE A 84 -3.76 -2.35 -11.26
C PHE A 84 -4.98 -2.77 -12.10
N ALA A 85 -5.62 -1.83 -12.79
CA ALA A 85 -6.69 -2.13 -13.75
C ALA A 85 -6.19 -3.04 -14.89
N GLY A 86 -4.96 -2.84 -15.36
CA GLY A 86 -4.34 -3.71 -16.35
C GLY A 86 -4.10 -5.14 -15.86
N ILE A 87 -3.78 -5.33 -14.58
CA ILE A 87 -3.65 -6.66 -13.95
C ILE A 87 -5.01 -7.36 -13.96
N LEU A 88 -6.07 -6.68 -13.53
CA LEU A 88 -7.42 -7.25 -13.51
C LEU A 88 -7.91 -7.68 -14.89
N LYS A 89 -7.61 -6.89 -15.93
CA LYS A 89 -7.95 -7.23 -17.33
C LYS A 89 -7.20 -8.45 -17.87
N ARG A 90 -6.05 -8.81 -17.28
CA ARG A 90 -5.21 -9.95 -17.69
C ARG A 90 -5.25 -11.08 -16.67
N ASN A 91 -6.29 -11.14 -15.84
CA ASN A 91 -6.45 -12.21 -14.87
C ASN A 91 -6.62 -13.56 -15.61
N PRO A 92 -5.70 -14.53 -15.46
CA PRO A 92 -5.82 -15.83 -16.12
C PRO A 92 -6.76 -16.80 -15.37
N PHE A 93 -7.30 -16.38 -14.22
CA PHE A 93 -8.09 -17.21 -13.31
C PHE A 93 -9.58 -16.85 -13.32
N LEU A 94 -10.12 -16.39 -14.45
CA LEU A 94 -11.52 -15.95 -14.55
C LEU A 94 -12.53 -17.08 -14.27
N ASP A 95 -12.16 -18.31 -14.59
CA ASP A 95 -13.00 -19.50 -14.40
C ASP A 95 -12.67 -20.28 -13.11
N SER A 96 -11.77 -19.74 -12.27
CA SER A 96 -11.40 -20.38 -11.01
C SER A 96 -12.50 -20.24 -9.96
N ASP A 97 -12.58 -21.22 -9.05
CA ASP A 97 -13.41 -21.12 -7.86
C ASP A 97 -13.00 -19.89 -7.02
N GLY A 98 -13.88 -18.91 -6.93
CA GLY A 98 -13.64 -17.66 -6.20
C GLY A 98 -13.35 -17.86 -4.71
N LEU A 99 -13.67 -19.02 -4.13
CA LEU A 99 -13.33 -19.36 -2.74
C LEU A 99 -11.86 -19.80 -2.57
N ARG A 100 -11.17 -20.10 -3.66
CA ARG A 100 -9.80 -20.66 -3.68
C ARG A 100 -8.82 -19.84 -4.52
N CYS A 101 -9.25 -18.72 -5.07
CA CYS A 101 -8.42 -17.80 -5.83
C CYS A 101 -7.98 -16.63 -4.93
N TYR A 102 -6.67 -16.42 -4.79
CA TYR A 102 -6.05 -15.36 -4.00
C TYR A 102 -5.02 -14.57 -4.82
#